data_AF-A0A3M1PJL7-F1
#
_entry.id   AF-A0A3M1PJL7-F1
#
_cell.length_a   1.000
_cell.length_b   1.000
_cell.length_c   1.000
_cell.angle_alpha   90.00
_cell.angle_beta   90.00
_cell.angle_gamma   90.00
#
_symmetry.space_group_name_H-M   'P 1'
#
loop_
_entity.id
_entity.type
_entity.pdbx_description
1 polymer ?
#
loop_
_entity_poly.entity_id
_entity_poly.type
_entity_poly.pdbx_seq_one_letter_code
_entity_poly.pdbx_strand_id
1 'polypeptide(L)'
;MLSGSLTALVTPFAEDGSLDRKTLAALVDWQITQGSHGLVPCGTTGEAPTLSPAEWRQVIATTVEVAAGRVPVVAGCGSYDTAATIARVKEAAELGADAALIVAPYYNKPTQEGLYAHFRR
;
A
#
# COMPACT_ATOMS: atom_id res chain seq x y z
N MET A 1 -9.51 -15.49 -1.21
CA MET A 1 -10.30 -14.24 -1.36
C MET A 1 -9.91 -13.30 -0.22
N LEU A 2 -9.76 -12.01 -0.48
CA LEU A 2 -9.54 -10.98 0.55
C LEU A 2 -10.91 -10.62 1.16
N SER A 3 -11.04 -10.77 2.49
CA SER A 3 -12.31 -10.52 3.20
C SER A 3 -12.07 -10.29 4.68
N GLY A 4 -13.03 -9.65 5.36
CA GLY A 4 -12.94 -9.32 6.78
C GLY A 4 -12.45 -7.89 7.00
N SER A 5 -11.85 -7.65 8.17
CA SER A 5 -11.29 -6.34 8.53
C SER A 5 -9.87 -6.20 7.97
N LEU A 6 -9.72 -5.44 6.89
CA LEU A 6 -8.42 -5.06 6.34
C LEU A 6 -8.13 -3.60 6.71
N THR A 7 -7.14 -3.38 7.57
CA THR A 7 -6.87 -2.05 8.09
C THR A 7 -6.10 -1.21 7.06
N ALA A 8 -6.65 -0.05 6.68
CA ALA A 8 -5.91 1.00 5.98
C ALA A 8 -4.89 1.61 6.95
N LEU A 9 -3.63 1.20 6.81
CA LEU A 9 -2.58 1.57 7.75
C LEU A 9 -2.20 3.04 7.57
N VAL A 10 -2.02 3.72 8.71
CA VAL A 10 -1.26 4.97 8.75
C VAL A 10 0.23 4.68 8.52
N THR A 11 1.00 5.68 8.11
CA THR A 11 2.45 5.60 8.00
C THR A 11 3.08 6.46 9.10
N PRO A 12 3.61 5.86 10.19
CA PRO A 12 4.20 6.64 11.27
C PRO A 12 5.47 7.37 10.83
N PHE A 13 5.54 8.65 11.15
CA PHE A 13 6.72 9.50 10.97
C PHE A 13 7.21 10.02 12.32
N ALA A 14 8.52 10.20 12.45
CA ALA A 14 9.14 10.88 13.58
C ALA A 14 8.92 12.41 13.49
N GLU A 15 9.23 13.14 14.56
CA GLU A 15 9.08 14.60 14.61
C GLU A 15 9.90 15.33 13.53
N ASP A 16 11.01 14.74 13.09
CA ASP A 16 11.85 15.27 12.02
C ASP A 16 11.34 14.95 10.60
N GLY A 17 10.20 14.26 10.50
CA GLY A 17 9.57 13.86 9.24
C GLY A 17 10.16 12.58 8.64
N SER A 18 11.14 11.93 9.28
CA SER A 18 11.66 10.66 8.81
C SER A 18 10.69 9.51 9.10
N LEU A 19 10.68 8.47 8.25
CA LEU A 19 9.86 7.29 8.43
C LEU A 19 10.21 6.56 9.75
N ASP A 20 9.26 6.47 10.67
CA ASP A 20 9.42 5.72 11.92
C ASP A 20 9.09 4.24 11.71
N ARG A 21 10.08 3.51 11.20
CA ARG A 21 9.98 2.06 10.93
C ARG A 21 9.69 1.23 12.18
N LYS A 22 10.17 1.66 13.35
CA LYS A 22 9.99 0.90 14.59
C LYS A 22 8.53 0.96 15.03
N THR A 23 7.92 2.15 14.99
CA THR A 23 6.50 2.33 15.30
C THR A 23 5.62 1.65 14.25
N LEU A 24 5.99 1.71 12.97
CA LEU A 24 5.28 0.96 11.92
C LEU A 24 5.29 -0.55 12.20
N ALA A 25 6.44 -1.14 12.51
CA ALA A 25 6.55 -2.56 12.80
C ALA A 25 5.71 -2.98 14.01
N ALA A 26 5.74 -2.19 15.09
CA ALA A 26 4.92 -2.43 16.28
C ALA A 26 3.42 -2.34 15.98
N LEU A 27 2.99 -1.35 15.18
CA LEU A 27 1.60 -1.19 14.75
C LEU A 27 1.13 -2.39 13.92
N VAL A 28 1.94 -2.84 12.96
CA VAL A 28 1.63 -4.00 12.10
C VAL A 28 1.43 -5.25 12.94
N ASP A 29 2.37 -5.56 13.83
CA ASP A 29 2.26 -6.74 14.70
C ASP A 29 1.04 -6.64 15.63
N TRP A 30 0.80 -5.47 16.22
CA TRP A 30 -0.38 -5.24 17.05
C TRP A 30 -1.68 -5.46 16.28
N GLN A 31 -1.83 -4.89 15.07
CA GLN A 31 -3.04 -5.08 14.25
C GLN A 31 -3.31 -6.56 13.95
N ILE A 32 -2.27 -7.33 13.65
CA ILE A 32 -2.37 -8.78 13.41
C ILE A 32 -2.79 -9.51 14.68
N THR A 33 -2.13 -9.24 15.82
CA THR A 33 -2.47 -9.89 17.10
C THR A 33 -3.86 -9.52 17.62
N GLN A 34 -4.40 -8.36 17.24
CA GLN A 34 -5.78 -7.96 17.53
C GLN A 34 -6.82 -8.54 16.56
N GLY A 35 -6.41 -9.37 15.59
CA GLY A 35 -7.33 -10.08 14.70
C GLY A 35 -7.70 -9.34 13.42
N SER A 36 -6.89 -8.39 12.96
CA SER A 36 -7.02 -7.89 11.59
C SER A 36 -6.83 -9.02 10.59
N HIS A 37 -7.63 -9.03 9.52
CA HIS A 37 -7.64 -10.08 8.49
C HIS A 37 -6.70 -9.75 7.32
N GLY A 38 -6.12 -8.55 7.31
CA GLY A 38 -5.14 -8.10 6.33
C GLY A 38 -4.78 -6.64 6.55
N LEU A 39 -3.77 -6.18 5.81
CA LEU A 39 -3.16 -4.87 6.01
C LEU A 39 -3.04 -4.16 4.68
N VAL A 40 -3.36 -2.86 4.66
CA VAL A 40 -3.29 -2.03 3.45
C VAL A 40 -2.31 -0.87 3.69
N PRO A 41 -0.99 -1.08 3.51
CA PRO A 41 -0.01 0.00 3.57
C PRO A 41 -0.08 0.90 2.33
N CYS A 42 0.39 2.14 2.47
CA CYS A 42 0.51 3.11 1.37
C CYS A 42 -0.82 3.35 0.62
N GLY A 43 -1.96 3.22 1.30
CA GLY A 43 -3.24 3.75 0.82
C GLY A 43 -3.37 5.25 1.10
N THR A 44 -4.58 5.81 0.95
CA THR A 44 -4.83 7.23 1.29
C THR A 44 -4.51 7.54 2.74
N THR A 45 -4.91 6.67 3.68
CA THR A 45 -4.62 6.80 5.12
C THR A 45 -3.13 6.72 5.44
N GLY A 46 -2.36 6.02 4.61
CA GLY A 46 -0.89 5.92 4.71
C GLY A 46 -0.17 6.96 3.87
N GLU A 47 -0.83 8.09 3.58
CA GLU A 47 -0.21 9.28 2.97
C GLU A 47 0.50 9.02 1.63
N ALA A 48 -0.03 8.09 0.83
CA ALA A 48 0.58 7.69 -0.45
C ALA A 48 1.02 8.84 -1.39
N PRO A 49 0.31 9.98 -1.51
CA PRO A 49 0.73 11.08 -2.37
C PRO A 49 1.99 11.82 -1.92
N THR A 50 2.38 11.73 -0.64
CA THR A 50 3.52 12.46 -0.06
C THR A 50 4.73 11.58 0.23
N LEU A 51 4.59 10.26 0.11
CA LEU A 51 5.72 9.33 0.23
C LEU A 51 6.67 9.48 -0.96
N SER A 52 7.97 9.60 -0.65
CA SER A 52 9.01 9.37 -1.64
C SER A 52 8.99 7.90 -2.11
N PRO A 53 9.57 7.59 -3.30
CA PRO A 53 9.71 6.20 -3.73
C PRO A 53 10.48 5.31 -2.76
N ALA A 54 11.44 5.88 -2.01
CA ALA A 54 12.20 5.13 -1.02
C ALA A 54 11.35 4.78 0.21
N GLU A 55 10.59 5.74 0.74
CA GLU A 55 9.70 5.52 1.88
C GLU A 55 8.58 4.54 1.51
N TRP A 56 7.96 4.70 0.34
CA TRP A 56 6.93 3.77 -0.15
C TRP A 56 7.42 2.31 -0.16
N ARG A 57 8.63 2.06 -0.68
CA ARG A 57 9.25 0.73 -0.63
C ARG A 57 9.48 0.26 0.80
N GLN A 58 10.02 1.12 1.66
CA GLN A 58 10.33 0.77 3.04
C GLN A 58 9.08 0.44 3.86
N VAL A 59 7.98 1.16 3.65
CA VAL A 59 6.70 0.90 4.32
C VAL A 59 6.16 -0.47 3.91
N ILE A 60 6.12 -0.77 2.60
CA ILE A 60 5.66 -2.07 2.10
C ILE A 60 6.56 -3.19 2.60
N ALA A 61 7.88 -3.06 2.42
CA ALA A 61 8.85 -4.07 2.86
C ALA A 61 8.74 -4.36 4.36
N THR A 62 8.65 -3.32 5.19
CA THR A 62 8.50 -3.47 6.65
C THR A 62 7.15 -4.14 6.99
N THR A 63 6.07 -3.78 6.28
CA THR A 63 4.76 -4.39 6.50
C THR A 63 4.76 -5.88 6.12
N VAL A 64 5.36 -6.26 4.99
CA VAL A 64 5.49 -7.65 4.54
C VAL A 64 6.38 -8.45 5.48
N GLU A 65 7.55 -7.91 5.84
CA GLU A 65 8.51 -8.54 6.76
C GLU A 65 7.85 -8.87 8.10
N VAL A 66 7.15 -7.90 8.70
CA VAL A 66 6.47 -8.10 9.98
C VAL A 66 5.24 -8.98 9.82
N ALA A 67 4.46 -8.84 8.75
CA ALA A 67 3.31 -9.71 8.51
C ALA A 67 3.72 -11.19 8.45
N ALA A 68 4.87 -11.49 7.84
CA ALA A 68 5.48 -12.82 7.80
C ALA A 68 4.49 -13.92 7.37
N GLY A 69 3.59 -13.61 6.43
CA GLY A 69 2.56 -14.51 5.91
C GLY A 69 1.39 -14.79 6.87
N ARG A 70 1.31 -14.14 8.04
CA ARG A 70 0.21 -14.33 9.01
C ARG A 70 -1.12 -13.80 8.49
N VAL A 71 -1.09 -12.71 7.72
CA VAL A 71 -2.25 -12.09 7.05
C VAL A 71 -1.79 -11.52 5.70
N PRO A 72 -2.69 -11.37 4.72
CA PRO A 72 -2.36 -10.76 3.44
C PRO A 72 -2.01 -9.27 3.57
N VAL A 73 -1.03 -8.84 2.78
CA VAL A 73 -0.63 -7.43 2.61
C VAL A 73 -1.09 -6.94 1.23
N VAL A 74 -1.90 -5.89 1.22
CA VAL A 74 -2.45 -5.26 0.01
C VAL A 74 -1.79 -3.90 -0.20
N ALA A 75 -0.78 -3.82 -1.06
CA ALA A 75 -0.03 -2.59 -1.26
C ALA A 75 -0.84 -1.52 -2.03
N GLY A 76 -0.85 -0.28 -1.56
CA GLY A 76 -1.37 0.84 -2.35
C GLY A 76 -0.43 1.17 -3.50
N CYS A 77 -0.89 0.94 -4.74
CA CYS A 77 -0.09 1.11 -5.96
C CYS A 77 -0.69 2.13 -6.95
N GLY A 78 -1.92 2.57 -6.73
CA GLY A 78 -2.64 3.43 -7.68
C GLY A 78 -2.00 4.80 -7.90
N SER A 79 -2.11 5.28 -9.13
CA SER A 79 -1.70 6.60 -9.59
C SER A 79 -2.64 7.08 -10.71
N TYR A 80 -2.60 8.37 -11.05
CA TYR A 80 -3.26 8.89 -12.25
C TYR A 80 -2.54 8.52 -13.55
N ASP A 81 -1.34 7.94 -13.45
CA ASP A 81 -0.52 7.45 -14.56
C ASP A 81 -0.54 5.91 -14.60
N THR A 82 -1.02 5.36 -15.71
CA THR A 82 -1.10 3.91 -15.96
C THR A 82 0.29 3.25 -15.94
N ALA A 83 1.30 3.85 -16.56
CA ALA A 83 2.64 3.25 -16.61
C ALA A 83 3.27 3.22 -15.21
N ALA A 84 3.12 4.31 -14.44
CA ALA A 84 3.58 4.38 -13.05
C ALA A 84 2.85 3.36 -12.16
N THR A 85 1.54 3.17 -12.36
CA THR A 85 0.75 2.17 -11.62
C THR A 85 1.27 0.76 -11.90
N ILE A 86 1.50 0.40 -13.17
CA ILE A 86 2.06 -0.91 -13.54
C ILE A 86 3.44 -1.13 -12.91
N ALA A 87 4.31 -0.11 -12.92
CA ALA A 87 5.64 -0.20 -12.31
C ALA A 87 5.55 -0.44 -10.79
N ARG A 88 4.67 0.30 -10.09
CA ARG A 88 4.43 0.12 -8.64
C ARG A 88 3.87 -1.25 -8.31
N VAL A 89 2.94 -1.76 -9.10
CA VAL A 89 2.36 -3.10 -8.87
C VAL A 89 3.44 -4.19 -9.00
N LYS A 90 4.30 -4.10 -10.01
CA LYS A 90 5.43 -5.04 -10.19
C LYS A 90 6.39 -4.98 -9.00
N GLU A 91 6.76 -3.77 -8.61
CA GLU A 91 7.67 -3.57 -7.48
C GLU A 91 7.07 -4.04 -6.15
N ALA A 92 5.78 -3.78 -5.90
CA ALA A 92 5.08 -4.29 -4.72
C ALA A 92 5.07 -5.82 -4.67
N ALA A 93 4.88 -6.48 -5.81
CA ALA A 93 4.98 -7.93 -5.90
C ALA A 93 6.39 -8.45 -5.62
N GLU A 94 7.44 -7.77 -6.12
CA GLU A 94 8.84 -8.08 -5.82
C GLU A 94 9.17 -7.91 -4.32
N LEU A 95 8.54 -6.94 -3.66
CA LEU A 95 8.63 -6.74 -2.21
C LEU A 95 7.81 -7.74 -1.39
N GLY A 96 7.04 -8.63 -2.04
CA GLY A 96 6.27 -9.70 -1.39
C GLY A 96 4.84 -9.33 -0.97
N ALA A 97 4.25 -8.26 -1.52
CA ALA A 97 2.83 -7.98 -1.31
C ALA A 97 1.95 -9.02 -2.02
N ASP A 98 0.85 -9.43 -1.38
CA ASP A 98 -0.08 -10.44 -1.90
C ASP A 98 -1.06 -9.88 -2.93
N ALA A 99 -1.34 -8.58 -2.86
CA ALA A 99 -2.25 -7.89 -3.76
C ALA A 99 -1.92 -6.39 -3.85
N ALA A 100 -2.56 -5.71 -4.81
CA ALA A 100 -2.48 -4.26 -4.98
C ALA A 100 -3.86 -3.60 -4.84
N LEU A 101 -3.90 -2.45 -4.18
CA LEU A 101 -5.03 -1.53 -4.17
C LEU A 101 -4.74 -0.38 -5.15
N ILE A 102 -5.59 -0.24 -6.16
CA ILE A 102 -5.42 0.74 -7.24
C ILE A 102 -6.62 1.68 -7.27
N VAL A 103 -6.38 2.95 -6.93
CA VAL A 103 -7.37 4.02 -7.05
C VAL A 103 -7.55 4.42 -8.52
N ALA A 104 -8.75 4.85 -8.90
CA ALA A 104 -8.98 5.44 -10.21
C ALA A 104 -8.15 6.73 -10.41
N PRO A 105 -7.69 7.05 -11.63
CA PRO A 105 -6.98 8.29 -11.93
C PRO A 105 -7.74 9.55 -11.49
N TYR A 106 -7.17 10.27 -10.51
CA TYR A 106 -7.90 11.24 -9.69
C TYR A 106 -7.82 12.70 -10.15
N TYR A 107 -7.02 13.03 -11.17
CA TYR A 107 -6.86 14.41 -11.66
C TYR A 107 -7.23 14.58 -13.14
N ASN A 108 -6.74 13.69 -13.99
CA ASN A 108 -6.88 13.76 -15.44
C ASN A 108 -8.27 13.36 -15.97
N LYS A 109 -9.17 12.86 -15.11
CA LYS A 109 -10.59 12.56 -15.43
C LYS A 109 -10.76 11.75 -16.74
N PRO A 110 -10.19 10.54 -16.85
CA PRO A 110 -10.33 9.72 -18.05
C PRO A 110 -11.80 9.38 -18.32
N THR A 111 -12.10 9.06 -19.58
CA THR A 111 -13.41 8.50 -19.97
C THR A 111 -13.62 7.12 -19.33
N GLN A 112 -14.85 6.59 -19.40
CA GLN A 112 -15.12 5.22 -18.91
C GLN A 112 -14.27 4.17 -19.63
N GLU A 113 -14.08 4.31 -20.95
CA GLU A 113 -13.16 3.45 -21.71
C GLU A 113 -11.71 3.63 -21.25
N GLY A 114 -11.31 4.86 -20.90
CA GLY A 114 -9.99 5.13 -20.32
C GLY A 114 -9.79 4.47 -18.96
N LEU A 115 -10.80 4.48 -18.08
CA LEU A 115 -10.78 3.76 -16.80
C LEU A 115 -10.66 2.25 -17.03
N TYR A 116 -11.47 1.70 -17.93
CA TYR A 116 -11.40 0.28 -18.29
C TYR A 116 -10.00 -0.09 -18.81
N ALA A 117 -9.47 0.67 -19.77
CA ALA A 117 -8.15 0.44 -20.33
C ALA A 117 -7.01 0.60 -19.29
N HIS A 118 -7.17 1.49 -18.31
CA HIS A 118 -6.21 1.67 -17.22
C HIS A 118 -6.14 0.41 -16.33
N PHE A 119 -7.27 -0.14 -15.90
CA PHE A 119 -7.31 -1.30 -15.02
C PHE A 119 -7.09 -2.65 -15.73
N ARG A 120 -7.37 -2.74 -17.04
CA ARG A 120 -7.20 -3.96 -17.82
C ARG A 120 -5.73 -4.32 -18.08
N ARG A 121 -4.86 -3.31 -18.20
CA ARG A 121 -3.44 -3.46 -18.59
C ARG A 121 -2.59 -4.02 -17.46
#